data_AF-A0AAN8T8Y9-F1
#
_entry.id   AF-A0AAN8T8Y9-F1
#
_cell.length_a   1.000
_cell.length_b   1.000
_cell.length_c   1.000
_cell.angle_alpha   90.00
_cell.angle_beta   90.00
_cell.angle_gamma   90.00
#
_symmetry.space_group_name_H-M   'P 1'
#
loop_
_entity.id
_entity.type
_entity.pdbx_description
1 polymer ?
#
loop_
_entity_poly.entity_id
_entity_poly.type
_entity_poly.pdbx_seq_one_letter_code
_entity_poly.pdbx_strand_id
1 'polypeptide(L)'
;MYRLFHRIDKGLEPVSNMFKQHVVAEGMVLVQQAEDTTHSKSETPFFVRKLIELYDKYMAYVTLTNCFANNSLFHKALKEAFEVDDAIEETLDKVVKLLSYINDKDLFAEFCRKKLSRRLLFDKSANDEHERLIITKLKQQCGGQFTSKMEGMVTDLTMARENQNNFQEYLSNNPSPSPGIVLTVTVLTSGFWPSYKSCDLSLPVEMAKCVQVFNEFYQTKTKYRKLTWIYSLGTCNVNGN
;
A
#
# COMPACT_ATOMS: atom_id res chain seq x y z
N MET A 1 -2.97 28.18 -22.62
CA MET A 1 -1.71 27.94 -21.88
C MET A 1 -1.15 26.54 -22.16
N TYR A 2 -1.86 25.45 -21.81
CA TYR A 2 -1.41 24.06 -22.05
C TYR A 2 -0.86 23.79 -23.46
N ARG A 3 -1.61 24.13 -24.51
CA ARG A 3 -1.19 23.95 -25.92
C ARG A 3 0.12 24.64 -26.31
N LEU A 4 0.49 25.73 -25.62
CA LEU A 4 1.73 26.46 -25.89
C LEU A 4 2.91 25.75 -25.24
N PHE A 5 2.78 25.40 -23.96
CA PHE A 5 3.83 24.71 -23.20
C PHE A 5 4.03 23.25 -23.63
N HIS A 6 2.98 22.60 -24.15
CA HIS A 6 3.08 21.24 -24.70
C HIS A 6 3.97 21.16 -25.95
N ARG A 7 4.17 22.28 -26.67
CA ARG A 7 5.04 22.33 -27.85
C ARG A 7 6.52 22.49 -27.52
N ILE A 8 6.84 22.73 -26.24
CA ILE A 8 8.19 22.94 -25.76
C ILE A 8 8.64 21.65 -25.06
N ASP A 9 9.84 21.17 -25.37
CA ASP A 9 10.41 20.01 -24.68
C ASP A 9 10.47 20.28 -23.16
N LYS A 10 9.94 19.35 -22.36
CA LYS A 10 9.71 19.49 -20.91
C LYS A 10 8.92 20.74 -20.47
N GLY A 11 8.29 21.47 -21.39
CA GLY A 11 7.57 22.70 -21.08
C GLY A 11 6.35 22.50 -20.17
N LEU A 12 5.84 21.28 -20.08
CA LEU A 12 4.74 20.93 -19.17
C LEU A 12 5.18 20.68 -17.72
N GLU A 13 6.46 20.37 -17.45
CA GLU A 13 6.92 20.07 -16.08
C GLU A 13 6.77 21.27 -15.12
N PRO A 14 7.16 22.51 -15.47
CA PRO A 14 6.92 23.67 -14.61
C PRO A 14 5.42 23.93 -14.40
N VAL A 15 4.62 23.71 -15.45
CA VAL A 15 3.16 23.93 -15.40
C VAL A 15 2.49 22.89 -14.50
N SER A 16 2.90 21.62 -14.55
CA SER A 16 2.39 20.59 -13.65
C SER A 16 2.79 20.85 -12.20
N ASN A 17 3.99 21.40 -11.97
CA ASN A 17 4.43 21.78 -10.62
C ASN A 17 3.63 22.96 -10.07
N MET A 18 3.39 24.00 -10.86
CA MET A 18 2.53 25.13 -10.47
C MET A 18 1.08 24.68 -10.21
N PHE A 19 0.56 23.79 -11.06
CA PHE A 19 -0.74 23.16 -10.86
C PHE A 19 -0.80 22.44 -9.51
N LYS A 20 0.19 21.59 -9.20
CA LYS A 20 0.28 20.91 -7.90
C LYS A 20 0.25 21.90 -6.74
N GLN A 21 1.11 22.93 -6.77
CA GLN A 21 1.18 23.94 -5.71
C GLN A 21 -0.15 24.67 -5.50
N HIS A 22 -0.86 24.99 -6.59
CA HIS A 22 -2.17 25.63 -6.51
C HIS A 22 -3.23 24.73 -5.87
N VAL A 23 -3.29 23.46 -6.28
CA VAL A 23 -4.23 22.48 -5.70
C VAL A 23 -3.95 22.27 -4.21
N VAL A 24 -2.67 22.17 -3.83
CA VAL A 24 -2.26 22.10 -2.41
C VAL A 24 -2.73 23.34 -1.65
N ALA A 25 -2.49 24.53 -2.17
CA ALA A 25 -2.90 25.77 -1.51
C ALA A 25 -4.43 25.86 -1.32
N GLU A 26 -5.22 25.49 -2.34
CA GLU A 26 -6.69 25.42 -2.19
C GLU A 26 -7.12 24.37 -1.17
N GLY A 27 -6.46 23.20 -1.15
CA GLY A 27 -6.69 22.17 -0.15
C GLY A 27 -6.44 22.66 1.27
N MET A 28 -5.30 23.33 1.51
CA MET A 28 -4.92 23.88 2.82
C MET A 28 -5.88 24.95 3.34
N VAL A 29 -6.57 25.68 2.46
CA VAL A 29 -7.62 26.62 2.89
C VAL A 29 -8.84 25.88 3.43
N LEU A 30 -9.23 24.76 2.82
CA LEU A 30 -10.34 23.94 3.32
C LEU A 30 -10.01 23.30 4.67
N VAL A 31 -8.74 22.93 4.84
CA VAL A 31 -8.17 22.42 6.09
C VAL A 31 -8.31 23.45 7.20
N GLN A 32 -7.79 24.66 7.00
CA GLN A 32 -7.86 25.75 7.99
C GLN A 32 -9.30 26.10 8.35
N GLN A 33 -10.20 26.16 7.36
CA GLN A 33 -11.63 26.39 7.59
C GLN A 33 -12.27 25.34 8.49
N ALA A 34 -11.79 24.09 8.43
CA ALA A 34 -12.28 23.00 9.27
C ALA A 34 -11.65 22.99 10.68
N GLU A 35 -10.46 23.59 10.85
CA GLU A 35 -9.80 23.76 12.15
C GLU A 35 -10.44 24.89 12.97
N ASP A 36 -10.76 26.01 12.34
CA ASP A 36 -11.37 27.19 12.98
C ASP A 36 -12.79 26.95 13.51
N THR A 37 -13.44 25.86 13.10
CA THR A 37 -14.84 25.52 13.40
C THR A 37 -15.00 24.34 14.39
N THR A 38 -13.91 23.85 14.98
CA THR A 38 -13.77 22.58 15.72
C THR A 38 -14.62 22.32 16.99
N HIS A 39 -15.69 23.06 17.26
CA HIS A 39 -16.58 22.78 18.41
C HIS A 39 -17.89 22.01 18.10
N SER A 40 -18.17 21.67 16.83
CA SER A 40 -19.44 21.04 16.44
C SER A 40 -19.27 19.65 15.80
N LYS A 41 -19.94 18.63 16.36
CA LYS A 41 -19.92 17.21 15.92
C LYS A 41 -20.52 16.94 14.52
N SER A 42 -21.11 17.93 13.84
CA SER A 42 -21.84 17.74 12.57
C SER A 42 -21.03 17.99 11.29
N GLU A 43 -19.78 18.47 11.38
CA GLU A 43 -19.12 19.13 10.24
C GLU A 43 -18.02 18.29 9.55
N THR A 44 -17.59 17.18 10.16
CA THR A 44 -16.63 16.26 9.53
C THR A 44 -17.12 15.69 8.18
N PRO A 45 -18.40 15.28 8.03
CA PRO A 45 -18.93 14.87 6.73
C PRO A 45 -18.91 15.99 5.67
N PHE A 46 -19.03 17.25 6.10
CA PHE A 46 -19.03 18.41 5.21
C PHE A 46 -17.64 18.73 4.68
N PHE A 47 -16.60 18.65 5.52
CA PHE A 47 -15.21 18.79 5.07
C PHE A 47 -14.82 17.70 4.07
N VAL A 48 -15.11 16.43 4.38
CA VAL A 48 -14.78 15.30 3.50
C VAL A 48 -15.47 15.48 2.14
N ARG A 49 -16.72 15.94 2.14
CA ARG A 49 -17.46 16.26 0.92
C ARG A 49 -16.79 17.37 0.11
N LYS A 50 -16.37 18.47 0.74
CA LYS A 50 -15.66 19.57 0.06
C LYS A 50 -14.32 19.13 -0.54
N LEU A 51 -13.57 18.25 0.13
CA LEU A 51 -12.34 17.67 -0.42
C LEU A 51 -12.61 16.80 -1.64
N ILE A 52 -13.65 15.96 -1.60
CA ILE A 52 -14.06 15.14 -2.75
C ILE A 52 -14.45 16.06 -3.92
N GLU A 53 -15.24 17.10 -3.67
CA GLU A 53 -15.62 18.09 -4.68
C GLU A 53 -14.41 18.81 -5.28
N LEU A 54 -13.39 19.13 -4.47
CA LEU A 54 -12.12 19.71 -4.92
C LEU A 54 -11.35 18.74 -5.83
N TYR A 55 -11.23 17.48 -5.42
CA TYR A 55 -10.57 16.44 -6.21
C TYR A 55 -11.28 16.23 -7.55
N ASP A 56 -12.61 16.11 -7.54
CA ASP A 56 -13.42 15.91 -8.74
C ASP A 56 -13.31 17.11 -9.70
N LYS A 57 -13.33 18.34 -9.18
CA LYS A 57 -13.10 19.57 -9.94
C LYS A 57 -11.77 19.50 -10.70
N TYR A 58 -10.68 19.17 -10.01
CA TYR A 58 -9.37 19.13 -10.63
C TYR A 58 -9.15 17.91 -11.52
N MET A 59 -9.71 16.75 -11.18
CA MET A 59 -9.72 15.56 -12.02
C MET A 59 -10.46 15.83 -13.34
N ALA A 60 -11.57 16.57 -13.30
CA ALA A 60 -12.26 17.03 -14.51
C ALA A 60 -11.34 17.90 -15.37
N TYR A 61 -10.60 18.86 -14.79
CA TYR A 61 -9.62 19.64 -15.57
C TYR A 61 -8.49 18.79 -16.14
N VAL A 62 -8.00 17.78 -15.41
CA VAL A 62 -6.96 16.87 -15.89
C VAL A 62 -7.45 16.05 -17.09
N THR A 63 -8.68 15.53 -17.01
CA THR A 63 -9.26 14.65 -18.03
C THR A 63 -9.77 15.40 -19.26
N LEU A 64 -10.30 16.61 -19.10
CA LEU A 64 -10.88 17.40 -20.18
C LEU A 64 -9.85 17.77 -21.27
N THR A 65 -10.23 17.51 -22.53
CA THR A 65 -9.38 17.69 -23.72
C THR A 65 -9.03 19.16 -24.00
N ASN A 66 -9.85 20.10 -23.53
CA ASN A 66 -9.60 21.53 -23.66
C ASN A 66 -8.70 22.10 -22.55
N CYS A 67 -8.44 21.33 -21.48
CA CYS A 67 -7.62 21.73 -20.34
C CYS A 67 -6.23 21.07 -20.38
N PHE A 68 -6.11 19.82 -19.90
CA PHE A 68 -4.84 19.08 -19.84
C PHE A 68 -4.84 17.79 -20.65
N ALA A 69 -5.92 17.48 -21.37
CA ALA A 69 -6.01 16.41 -22.35
C ALA A 69 -5.56 15.04 -21.81
N ASN A 70 -5.99 14.71 -20.59
CA ASN A 70 -5.72 13.43 -19.93
C ASN A 70 -4.21 13.13 -19.79
N ASN A 71 -3.38 14.17 -19.66
CA ASN A 71 -1.93 14.03 -19.61
C ASN A 71 -1.45 13.43 -18.27
N SER A 72 -0.56 12.45 -18.36
CA SER A 72 -0.06 11.69 -17.21
C SER A 72 0.71 12.52 -16.19
N LEU A 73 1.38 13.61 -16.60
CA LEU A 73 2.08 14.51 -15.68
C LEU A 73 1.10 15.23 -14.74
N PHE A 74 -0.06 15.62 -15.26
CA PHE A 74 -1.09 16.30 -14.46
C PHE A 74 -1.88 15.32 -13.59
N HIS A 75 -2.06 14.07 -14.04
CA HIS A 75 -2.55 12.98 -13.19
C HIS A 75 -1.61 12.74 -12.01
N LYS A 76 -0.30 12.65 -12.28
CA LYS A 76 0.73 12.49 -11.25
C LYS A 76 0.76 13.70 -10.30
N ALA A 77 0.76 14.91 -10.85
CA ALA A 77 0.77 16.15 -10.06
C ALA A 77 -0.48 16.32 -9.18
N LEU A 78 -1.66 15.94 -9.69
CA LEU A 78 -2.91 15.94 -8.91
C LEU A 78 -2.85 14.91 -7.79
N LYS A 79 -2.38 13.69 -8.08
CA LYS A 79 -2.18 12.65 -7.07
C LYS A 79 -1.23 13.13 -5.98
N GLU A 80 -0.07 13.64 -6.35
CA GLU A 80 0.92 14.22 -5.42
C GLU A 80 0.38 15.40 -4.62
N ALA A 81 -0.49 16.24 -5.20
CA ALA A 81 -1.09 17.39 -4.51
C ALA A 81 -2.02 16.98 -3.36
N PHE A 82 -2.70 15.84 -3.49
CA PHE A 82 -3.54 15.26 -2.44
C PHE A 82 -2.77 14.26 -1.56
N GLU A 83 -1.51 13.97 -1.91
CA GLU A 83 -0.59 13.14 -1.14
C GLU A 83 0.40 13.98 -0.29
N VAL A 84 0.13 15.27 -0.06
CA VAL A 84 0.92 16.06 0.91
C VAL A 84 0.74 15.42 2.29
N ASP A 85 1.86 15.07 2.94
CA ASP A 85 1.87 14.34 4.22
C ASP A 85 0.94 14.96 5.27
N ASP A 86 0.92 16.29 5.39
CA ASP A 86 0.03 17.02 6.30
C ASP A 86 -1.46 16.85 5.95
N ALA A 87 -1.80 16.91 4.65
CA ALA A 87 -3.18 16.76 4.17
C ALA A 87 -3.66 15.30 4.26
N ILE A 88 -2.77 14.32 4.04
CA ILE A 88 -3.05 12.90 4.29
C ILE A 88 -3.31 12.71 5.78
N GLU A 89 -2.43 13.22 6.64
CA GLU A 89 -2.52 13.04 8.08
C GLU A 89 -3.83 13.61 8.63
N GLU A 90 -4.18 14.83 8.23
CA GLU A 90 -5.40 15.48 8.67
C GLU A 90 -6.67 14.82 8.10
N THR A 91 -6.63 14.42 6.81
CA THR A 91 -7.73 13.67 6.21
C THR A 91 -7.94 12.34 6.95
N LEU A 92 -6.85 11.66 7.27
CA LEU A 92 -6.85 10.44 8.05
C LEU A 92 -7.39 10.69 9.47
N ASP A 93 -6.99 11.76 10.15
CA ASP A 93 -7.53 12.11 11.47
C ASP A 93 -9.06 12.32 11.42
N LYS A 94 -9.57 12.93 10.35
CA LYS A 94 -11.02 13.11 10.14
C LYS A 94 -11.72 11.79 9.81
N VAL A 95 -11.15 10.97 8.94
CA VAL A 95 -11.71 9.65 8.57
C VAL A 95 -11.73 8.72 9.79
N VAL A 96 -10.65 8.69 10.57
CA VAL A 96 -10.54 7.80 11.71
C VAL A 96 -11.49 8.25 12.85
N LYS A 97 -11.77 9.56 13.01
CA LYS A 97 -12.87 10.04 13.87
C LYS A 97 -14.23 9.51 13.42
N LEU A 98 -14.51 9.39 12.11
CA LEU A 98 -15.77 8.80 11.63
C LEU A 98 -15.90 7.31 12.02
N LEU A 99 -14.78 6.61 12.21
CA LEU A 99 -14.80 5.20 12.64
C LEU A 99 -15.33 5.01 14.06
N SER A 100 -15.35 6.05 14.91
CA SER A 100 -15.97 5.95 16.23
C SER A 100 -17.48 5.71 16.17
N TYR A 101 -18.12 6.05 15.03
CA TYR A 101 -19.55 5.89 14.80
C TYR A 101 -19.90 4.57 14.10
N ILE A 102 -18.91 3.77 13.72
CA ILE A 102 -19.15 2.43 13.18
C ILE A 102 -19.43 1.48 14.34
N ASN A 103 -20.61 0.85 14.31
CA ASN A 103 -21.01 -0.16 15.29
C ASN A 103 -20.21 -1.46 15.13
N ASP A 104 -20.11 -1.98 13.90
CA ASP A 104 -19.44 -3.25 13.61
C ASP A 104 -17.93 -3.08 13.33
N LYS A 105 -17.18 -2.67 14.36
CA LYS A 105 -15.74 -2.40 14.24
C LYS A 105 -14.94 -3.63 13.80
N ASP A 106 -15.33 -4.84 14.22
CA ASP A 106 -14.61 -6.07 13.85
C ASP A 106 -14.74 -6.38 12.36
N LEU A 107 -15.93 -6.17 11.78
CA LEU A 107 -16.14 -6.33 10.35
C LEU A 107 -15.34 -5.30 9.55
N PHE A 108 -15.32 -4.05 10.01
CA PHE A 108 -14.52 -2.99 9.39
C PHE A 108 -13.02 -3.29 9.47
N ALA A 109 -12.52 -3.79 10.61
CA ALA A 109 -11.13 -4.22 10.78
C ALA A 109 -10.74 -5.29 9.75
N GLU A 110 -11.62 -6.26 9.51
CA GLU A 110 -11.39 -7.32 8.54
C GLU A 110 -11.36 -6.79 7.09
N PHE A 111 -12.18 -5.78 6.76
CA PHE A 111 -12.09 -5.09 5.47
C PHE A 111 -10.78 -4.32 5.31
N CYS A 112 -10.38 -3.56 6.33
CA CYS A 112 -9.10 -2.85 6.35
C CYS A 112 -7.93 -3.82 6.16
N ARG A 113 -7.91 -4.91 6.92
CA ARG A 113 -6.92 -5.98 6.85
C ARG A 113 -6.81 -6.56 5.45
N LYS A 114 -7.95 -6.86 4.81
CA LYS A 114 -8.00 -7.40 3.44
C LYS A 114 -7.51 -6.41 2.38
N LYS A 115 -7.77 -5.11 2.57
CA LYS A 115 -7.30 -4.06 1.63
C LYS A 115 -5.81 -3.81 1.80
N LEU A 116 -5.33 -3.72 3.05
CA LEU A 116 -3.91 -3.60 3.37
C LEU A 116 -3.11 -4.77 2.81
N SER A 117 -3.59 -6.01 2.98
CA SER A 117 -2.86 -7.19 2.51
C SER A 117 -2.60 -7.18 1.01
N ARG A 118 -3.55 -6.64 0.23
CA ARG A 118 -3.39 -6.51 -1.22
C ARG A 118 -2.35 -5.47 -1.58
N ARG A 119 -2.38 -4.28 -0.95
CA ARG A 119 -1.39 -3.24 -1.23
C ARG A 119 0.01 -3.71 -0.88
N LEU A 120 0.18 -4.28 0.31
CA LEU A 120 1.46 -4.78 0.78
C LEU A 120 2.08 -5.89 -0.09
N LEU A 121 1.27 -6.79 -0.67
CA LEU A 121 1.81 -7.91 -1.47
C LEU A 121 1.94 -7.59 -2.96
N PHE A 122 1.11 -6.68 -3.50
CA PHE A 122 0.99 -6.50 -4.95
C PHE A 122 1.29 -5.07 -5.43
N ASP A 123 1.18 -4.06 -4.58
CA ASP A 123 1.40 -2.67 -4.97
C ASP A 123 2.83 -2.24 -4.62
N LYS A 124 3.74 -2.42 -5.58
CA LYS A 124 5.15 -2.04 -5.44
C LYS A 124 5.39 -0.52 -5.37
N SER A 125 4.34 0.29 -5.55
CA SER A 125 4.42 1.76 -5.53
C SER A 125 3.95 2.38 -4.20
N ALA A 126 3.48 1.56 -3.26
CA ALA A 126 3.03 2.02 -1.96
C ALA A 126 4.20 2.50 -1.08
N ASN A 127 4.01 3.64 -0.40
CA ASN A 127 4.96 4.15 0.57
C ASN A 127 4.77 3.42 1.92
N ASP A 128 5.79 2.65 2.35
CA ASP A 128 5.78 1.92 3.62
C ASP A 128 5.55 2.83 4.84
N GLU A 129 6.00 4.08 4.77
CA GLU A 129 5.82 5.06 5.84
C GLU A 129 4.36 5.47 5.98
N HIS A 130 3.67 5.68 4.85
CA HIS A 130 2.23 5.99 4.85
C HIS A 130 1.39 4.83 5.38
N GLU A 131 1.73 3.58 5.04
CA GLU A 131 1.01 2.41 5.58
C GLU A 131 1.18 2.31 7.10
N ARG A 132 2.38 2.60 7.63
CA ARG A 132 2.64 2.66 9.07
C ARG A 132 1.88 3.81 9.74
N LEU A 133 1.79 4.97 9.09
CA LEU A 133 1.03 6.12 9.60
C LEU A 133 -0.47 5.79 9.70
N ILE A 134 -1.04 5.17 8.67
CA ILE A 134 -2.45 4.71 8.66
C ILE A 134 -2.72 3.77 9.83
N ILE A 135 -1.87 2.76 10.03
CA ILE A 135 -2.02 1.82 11.15
C ILE A 135 -1.89 2.54 12.49
N THR A 136 -0.98 3.50 12.61
CA THR A 136 -0.79 4.29 13.84
C THR A 136 -2.04 5.10 14.20
N LYS A 137 -2.64 5.80 13.24
CA LYS A 137 -3.88 6.56 13.48
C LYS A 137 -5.07 5.65 13.80
N LEU A 138 -5.19 4.51 13.08
CA LEU A 138 -6.21 3.49 13.39
C LEU A 138 -6.05 2.97 14.83
N LYS A 139 -4.81 2.73 15.28
CA LYS A 139 -4.51 2.27 16.64
C LYS A 139 -4.90 3.30 17.70
N GLN A 140 -4.64 4.58 17.43
CA GLN A 140 -5.01 5.68 18.36
C GLN A 140 -6.52 5.74 18.60
N GLN A 141 -7.35 5.54 17.56
CA GLN A 141 -8.80 5.69 17.67
C GLN A 141 -9.55 4.38 17.99
N CYS A 142 -9.04 3.24 17.50
CA CYS A 142 -9.71 1.94 17.64
C CYS A 142 -9.02 0.99 18.63
N GLY A 143 -7.84 1.35 19.13
CA GLY A 143 -7.06 0.57 20.10
C GLY A 143 -6.17 -0.51 19.46
N GLY A 144 -5.22 -1.02 20.23
CA GLY A 144 -4.22 -1.98 19.74
C GLY A 144 -4.78 -3.34 19.31
N GLN A 145 -5.91 -3.79 19.88
CA GLN A 145 -6.55 -5.04 19.47
C GLN A 145 -7.07 -4.97 18.04
N PHE A 146 -7.58 -3.81 17.61
CA PHE A 146 -8.07 -3.58 16.26
C PHE A 146 -6.95 -3.67 15.22
N THR A 147 -5.76 -3.14 15.54
CA THR A 147 -4.62 -3.07 14.61
C THR A 147 -3.65 -4.22 14.71
N SER A 148 -3.71 -5.05 15.77
CA SER A 148 -2.72 -6.09 16.06
C SER A 148 -2.36 -6.98 14.86
N LYS A 149 -3.36 -7.48 14.12
CA LYS A 149 -3.12 -8.31 12.94
C LYS A 149 -2.44 -7.54 11.80
N MET A 150 -2.84 -6.28 11.57
CA MET A 150 -2.26 -5.43 10.52
C MET A 150 -0.82 -5.04 10.85
N GLU A 151 -0.53 -4.74 12.12
CA GLU A 151 0.83 -4.52 12.61
C GLU A 151 1.70 -5.76 12.36
N GLY A 152 1.18 -6.95 12.68
CA GLY A 152 1.85 -8.22 12.39
C GLY A 152 2.16 -8.44 10.90
N MET A 153 1.26 -8.04 10.00
CA MET A 153 1.49 -8.12 8.55
C MET A 153 2.68 -7.24 8.11
N VAL A 154 2.78 -6.02 8.65
CA VAL A 154 3.92 -5.12 8.35
C VAL A 154 5.22 -5.67 8.93
N THR A 155 5.18 -6.27 10.13
CA THR A 155 6.34 -6.94 10.72
C THR A 155 6.83 -8.11 9.87
N ASP A 156 5.92 -8.97 9.39
CA ASP A 156 6.28 -10.11 8.52
C ASP A 156 7.05 -9.64 7.27
N LEU A 157 6.64 -8.53 6.66
CA LEU A 157 7.32 -7.98 5.47
C LEU A 157 8.63 -7.29 5.79
N THR A 158 8.71 -6.59 6.92
CA THR A 158 9.95 -5.99 7.41
C THR A 158 11.02 -7.06 7.60
N MET A 159 10.63 -8.21 8.15
CA MET A 159 11.51 -9.37 8.38
C MET A 159 11.78 -10.19 7.11
N ALA A 160 10.99 -10.02 6.04
CA ALA A 160 11.11 -10.83 4.83
C ALA A 160 12.50 -10.72 4.19
N ARG A 161 13.09 -9.51 4.18
CA ARG A 161 14.43 -9.28 3.61
C ARG A 161 15.53 -9.99 4.41
N GLU A 162 15.47 -9.89 5.73
CA GLU A 162 16.42 -10.58 6.61
C GLU A 162 16.29 -12.10 6.48
N ASN A 163 15.07 -12.63 6.45
CA ASN A 163 14.83 -14.05 6.25
C ASN A 163 15.35 -14.54 4.90
N GLN A 164 15.17 -13.74 3.84
CA GLN A 164 15.71 -14.05 2.52
C GLN A 164 17.24 -14.04 2.52
N ASN A 165 17.89 -13.07 3.17
CA ASN A 165 19.36 -13.03 3.29
C ASN A 165 19.90 -14.26 4.04
N ASN A 166 19.26 -14.63 5.15
CA ASN A 166 19.60 -15.83 5.91
C ASN A 166 19.45 -17.11 5.07
N PHE A 167 18.45 -17.17 4.18
CA PHE A 167 18.29 -18.29 3.27
C PHE A 167 19.39 -18.34 2.21
N GLN A 168 19.81 -17.19 1.66
CA GLN A 168 20.93 -17.13 0.72
C GLN A 168 22.25 -17.58 1.36
N GLU A 169 22.51 -17.18 2.61
CA GLU A 169 23.68 -17.63 3.37
C GLU A 169 23.63 -19.15 3.64
N TYR A 170 22.44 -19.68 3.93
CA TYR A 170 22.26 -21.13 4.07
C TYR A 170 22.61 -21.88 2.77
N LEU A 171 22.21 -21.33 1.61
CA LEU A 171 22.53 -21.91 0.30
C LEU A 171 24.03 -21.82 -0.02
N SER A 172 24.73 -20.74 0.34
CA SER A 172 26.18 -20.65 0.12
C SER A 172 26.97 -21.67 0.94
N ASN A 173 26.48 -21.98 2.15
CA ASN A 173 27.09 -22.97 3.03
C ASN A 173 26.72 -24.42 2.67
N ASN A 174 25.68 -24.62 1.84
CA ASN A 174 25.21 -25.92 1.38
C ASN A 174 25.02 -25.90 -0.15
N PRO A 175 26.08 -26.09 -0.97
CA PRO A 175 26.01 -25.93 -2.42
C PRO A 175 25.25 -27.03 -3.16
N SER A 176 25.18 -28.23 -2.58
CA SER A 176 24.56 -29.46 -3.13
C SER A 176 23.10 -29.31 -3.62
N PRO A 177 22.22 -28.52 -2.99
CA PRO A 177 20.80 -28.47 -3.36
C PRO A 177 20.41 -27.40 -4.41
N SER A 178 21.33 -26.59 -4.95
CA SER A 178 20.95 -25.41 -5.77
C SER A 178 20.23 -25.80 -7.08
N PRO A 179 18.92 -25.53 -7.24
CA PRO A 179 18.13 -26.04 -8.37
C PRO A 179 18.31 -25.24 -9.66
N GLY A 180 19.26 -24.30 -9.72
CA GLY A 180 19.45 -23.38 -10.85
C GLY A 180 18.34 -22.32 -11.01
N ILE A 181 17.39 -22.26 -10.07
CA ILE A 181 16.31 -21.27 -10.03
C ILE A 181 16.55 -20.31 -8.86
N VAL A 182 16.46 -19.01 -9.12
CA VAL A 182 16.47 -17.98 -8.07
C VAL A 182 15.11 -17.99 -7.37
N LEU A 183 15.08 -18.43 -6.11
CA LEU A 183 13.88 -18.46 -5.28
C LEU A 183 13.90 -17.31 -4.26
N THR A 184 12.85 -16.50 -4.27
CA THR A 184 12.56 -15.52 -3.22
C THR A 184 11.31 -15.94 -2.46
N VAL A 185 11.40 -16.03 -1.14
CA VAL A 185 10.28 -16.47 -0.30
C VAL A 185 9.92 -15.41 0.73
N THR A 186 8.63 -15.07 0.78
CA THR A 186 8.05 -14.22 1.81
C THR A 186 7.22 -15.09 2.75
N VAL A 187 7.60 -15.16 4.03
CA VAL A 187 6.90 -15.97 5.03
C VAL A 187 5.86 -15.11 5.72
N LEU A 188 4.60 -15.57 5.74
CA LEU A 188 3.46 -14.84 6.29
C LEU A 188 2.86 -15.61 7.48
N THR A 189 2.50 -14.90 8.55
CA THR A 189 1.92 -15.50 9.76
C THR A 189 0.40 -15.73 9.58
N SER A 190 -0.05 -16.99 9.57
CA SER A 190 -1.44 -17.40 9.26
C SER A 190 -2.55 -16.65 10.04
N GLY A 191 -2.28 -16.25 11.29
CA GLY A 191 -3.25 -15.51 12.12
C GLY A 191 -3.39 -14.02 11.79
N PHE A 192 -2.39 -13.43 11.12
CA PHE A 192 -2.37 -12.00 10.80
C PHE A 192 -2.98 -11.72 9.43
N TRP A 193 -2.71 -12.59 8.46
CA TRP A 193 -3.12 -12.39 7.07
C TRP A 193 -4.54 -12.91 6.79
N PRO A 194 -5.24 -12.36 5.79
CA PRO A 194 -6.51 -12.93 5.33
C PRO A 194 -6.34 -14.38 4.86
N SER A 195 -7.40 -15.17 4.96
CA SER A 195 -7.37 -16.55 4.45
C SER A 195 -7.27 -16.54 2.93
N TYR A 196 -6.23 -17.19 2.41
CA TYR A 196 -6.04 -17.43 0.99
C TYR A 196 -6.37 -18.89 0.68
N LYS A 197 -7.04 -19.12 -0.45
CA LYS A 197 -7.35 -20.49 -0.88
C LYS A 197 -6.06 -21.19 -1.27
N SER A 198 -5.80 -22.35 -0.65
CA SER A 198 -4.78 -23.27 -1.16
C SER A 198 -5.26 -23.88 -2.48
N CYS A 199 -4.32 -24.18 -3.35
CA CYS A 199 -4.57 -24.90 -4.59
C CYS A 199 -3.49 -25.97 -4.72
N ASP A 200 -3.92 -27.20 -5.01
CA ASP A 200 -3.01 -28.29 -5.30
C ASP A 200 -2.46 -28.09 -6.71
N LEU A 201 -1.22 -27.61 -6.79
CA LEU A 201 -0.51 -27.34 -8.02
C LEU A 201 0.60 -28.38 -8.18
N SER A 202 0.64 -29.06 -9.32
CA SER A 202 1.76 -29.93 -9.69
C SER A 202 2.95 -29.08 -10.11
N LEU A 203 3.87 -28.84 -9.18
CA LEU A 203 5.10 -28.11 -9.45
C LEU A 203 6.07 -28.93 -10.31
N PRO A 204 6.79 -28.29 -11.27
CA PRO A 204 7.96 -28.88 -11.89
C PRO A 204 9.00 -29.32 -10.86
N VAL A 205 9.80 -30.32 -11.20
CA VAL A 205 10.74 -30.97 -10.28
C VAL A 205 11.75 -29.99 -9.68
N GLU A 206 12.19 -29.01 -10.46
CA GLU A 206 13.13 -27.97 -10.05
C GLU A 206 12.50 -27.06 -8.99
N MET A 207 11.25 -26.63 -9.19
CA MET A 207 10.52 -25.81 -8.22
C MET A 207 10.19 -26.60 -6.95
N ALA A 208 9.83 -27.88 -7.08
CA ALA A 208 9.58 -28.76 -5.94
C ALA A 208 10.84 -28.92 -5.07
N LYS A 209 12.02 -29.05 -5.69
CA LYS A 209 13.31 -29.05 -4.98
C LYS A 209 13.55 -27.73 -4.24
N CYS A 210 13.32 -26.57 -4.87
CA CYS A 210 13.44 -25.27 -4.20
C CYS A 210 12.57 -25.19 -2.93
N VAL A 211 11.31 -25.64 -3.04
CA VAL A 211 10.37 -25.69 -1.92
C VAL A 211 10.87 -26.59 -0.79
N GLN A 212 11.39 -27.78 -1.13
CA GLN A 212 11.95 -28.71 -0.15
C GLN A 212 13.14 -28.09 0.60
N VAL A 213 14.11 -27.52 -0.14
CA VAL A 213 15.31 -26.90 0.45
C VAL A 213 14.94 -25.74 1.37
N PHE A 214 13.96 -24.92 0.98
CA PHE A 214 13.48 -23.85 1.84
C PHE A 214 12.79 -24.40 3.11
N ASN A 215 12.01 -25.47 3.01
CA ASN A 215 11.39 -26.11 4.17
C ASN A 215 12.45 -26.63 5.16
N GLU A 216 13.52 -27.26 4.66
CA GLU A 216 14.65 -27.74 5.48
C GLU A 216 15.34 -26.57 6.19
N PHE A 217 15.68 -25.50 5.46
CA PHE A 217 16.21 -24.27 6.04
C PHE A 217 15.30 -23.73 7.15
N TYR A 218 13.99 -23.59 6.89
CA TYR A 218 13.08 -22.98 7.85
C TYR A 218 12.88 -23.83 9.11
N GLN A 219 12.94 -25.15 9.00
CA GLN A 219 12.91 -26.06 10.15
C GLN A 219 14.12 -25.89 11.07
N THR A 220 15.29 -25.50 10.53
CA THR A 220 16.46 -25.19 11.37
C THR A 220 16.22 -23.97 12.27
N LYS A 221 15.40 -23.02 11.81
CA LYS A 221 15.05 -21.80 12.54
C LYS A 221 13.92 -22.03 13.54
N THR A 222 12.89 -22.80 13.17
CA THR A 222 11.72 -23.03 14.02
C THR A 222 11.26 -24.49 13.98
N LYS A 223 11.45 -25.21 15.08
CA LYS A 223 11.07 -26.64 15.18
C LYS A 223 9.57 -26.90 15.33
N TYR A 224 8.80 -25.88 15.72
CA TYR A 224 7.38 -26.02 16.07
C TYR A 224 6.41 -25.38 15.06
N ARG A 225 6.93 -24.80 13.97
CA ARG A 225 6.10 -24.13 12.95
C ARG A 225 6.05 -24.98 11.69
N LYS A 226 4.87 -25.03 11.08
CA LYS A 226 4.63 -25.71 9.80
C LYS A 226 4.39 -24.68 8.71
N LEU A 227 5.11 -24.80 7.59
CA LEU A 227 4.89 -23.97 6.41
C LEU A 227 3.74 -24.53 5.56
N THR A 228 2.95 -23.62 4.99
CA THR A 228 1.94 -23.92 3.98
C THR A 228 2.15 -22.99 2.81
N TRP A 229 2.33 -23.53 1.61
CA TRP A 229 2.64 -22.77 0.41
C TRP A 229 1.36 -22.28 -0.27
N ILE A 230 1.26 -20.97 -0.51
CA ILE A 230 0.11 -20.34 -1.15
C ILE A 230 0.52 -19.89 -2.56
N TYR A 231 0.47 -20.81 -3.52
CA TYR A 231 0.93 -20.56 -4.89
C TYR A 231 0.16 -19.45 -5.61
N SER A 232 -1.10 -19.21 -5.24
CA SER A 232 -1.94 -18.15 -5.83
C SER A 232 -1.42 -16.72 -5.59
N LEU A 233 -0.50 -16.53 -4.64
CA LEU A 233 0.15 -15.25 -4.37
C LEU A 233 1.54 -15.14 -5.01
N GLY A 234 2.05 -16.26 -5.55
CA GLY A 234 3.36 -16.32 -6.18
C GLY A 234 3.36 -15.73 -7.59
N THR A 235 4.54 -15.33 -8.03
CA THR A 235 4.81 -14.96 -9.43
C THR A 235 6.06 -15.68 -9.88
N CYS A 236 6.16 -16.00 -11.17
CA CYS A 236 7.36 -16.57 -11.77
C CYS A 236 7.70 -15.83 -13.06
N ASN A 237 8.99 -15.75 -13.36
CA ASN A 237 9.48 -15.23 -14.63
C ASN A 237 9.87 -16.42 -15.50
N VAL A 238 9.38 -16.43 -16.73
CA VAL A 238 9.68 -17.47 -17.72
C VAL A 238 10.39 -16.80 -18.88
N ASN A 239 11.55 -17.31 -19.26
CA ASN A 239 12.23 -16.86 -20.46
C ASN A 239 11.64 -17.62 -21.66
N GLY A 240 11.03 -16.89 -22.59
CA GLY A 240 10.63 -17.43 -23.89
C GLY A 240 11.83 -17.45 -24.83
N ASN A 241 12.01 -18.57 -25.53
CA ASN A 241 12.97 -18.70 -26.64
C ASN A 241 12.31 -18.33 -27.97
#